data_AF-A0A348MWJ9-F1
#
_entry.id   AF-A0A348MWJ9-F1
#
_cell.length_a   1.000
_cell.length_b   1.000
_cell.length_c   1.000
_cell.angle_alpha   90.00
_cell.angle_beta   90.00
_cell.angle_gamma   90.00
#
_symmetry.space_group_name_H-M   'P 1'
#
loop_
_entity.id
_entity.type
_entity.pdbx_description
1 polymer ?
#
loop_
_entity_poly.entity_id
_entity_poly.type
_entity_poly.pdbx_seq_one_letter_code
_entity_poly.pdbx_strand_id
1 'polypeptide(L)'
;MNDVKIGLKKLVLSKDSRDQLLSRFPPKFAPNSKHVTLEFGPLSSNDDDVSSVTVVGYQSSSYLEVLVVEMNGSSTRRSDNKTLHITHSLKPGVPPVCSNDVLEEMLWHPISPITVEVTPKTVNFN
;
A
#
# COMPACT_ATOMS: atom_id res chain seq x y z
N MET A 1 -3.06 -19.26 -26.48
CA MET A 1 -3.37 -17.97 -25.85
C MET A 1 -3.17 -18.17 -24.37
N ASN A 2 -2.22 -17.47 -23.74
CA ASN A 2 -2.02 -17.62 -22.30
C ASN A 2 -3.20 -16.94 -21.59
N ASP A 3 -3.92 -17.69 -20.76
CA ASP A 3 -4.98 -17.16 -19.91
C ASP A 3 -4.38 -16.10 -18.98
N VAL A 4 -4.67 -14.82 -19.27
CA VAL A 4 -4.27 -13.72 -18.41
C VAL A 4 -5.13 -13.80 -17.15
N LYS A 5 -4.49 -14.11 -16.02
CA LYS A 5 -5.16 -14.09 -14.72
C LYS A 5 -5.43 -12.64 -14.33
N ILE A 6 -6.70 -12.33 -14.07
CA ILE A 6 -7.12 -11.03 -13.54
C ILE A 6 -7.26 -11.15 -12.03
N GLY A 7 -6.75 -10.18 -11.27
CA GLY A 7 -6.79 -10.23 -9.83
C GLY A 7 -6.10 -9.07 -9.12
N LEU A 8 -5.70 -9.33 -7.88
CA LEU A 8 -4.99 -8.41 -7.00
C LEU A 8 -3.83 -9.14 -6.32
N LYS A 9 -2.61 -8.64 -6.49
CA LYS A 9 -1.47 -8.98 -5.63
C LYS A 9 -1.25 -7.88 -4.61
N LYS A 10 -1.11 -8.29 -3.36
CA LYS A 10 -0.91 -7.37 -2.23
C LYS A 10 -0.05 -7.98 -1.14
N LEU A 11 0.57 -7.12 -0.36
CA LEU A 11 1.27 -7.46 0.88
C LEU A 11 0.37 -7.12 2.05
N VAL A 12 -0.12 -8.11 2.78
CA VAL A 12 -1.00 -7.91 3.94
C VAL A 12 -0.15 -7.67 5.17
N LEU A 13 -0.44 -6.60 5.92
CA LEU A 13 0.30 -6.29 7.15
C LEU A 13 -0.01 -7.31 8.25
N SER A 14 1.01 -7.69 9.04
CA SER A 14 0.77 -8.41 10.29
C SER A 14 -0.06 -7.55 11.26
N LYS A 15 -0.74 -8.19 12.22
CA LYS A 15 -1.55 -7.47 13.20
C LYS A 15 -0.68 -6.47 13.99
N ASP A 16 0.48 -6.91 14.45
CA ASP A 16 1.37 -6.08 15.26
C ASP A 16 1.94 -4.91 14.46
N SER A 17 2.29 -5.15 13.19
CA SER A 17 2.70 -4.09 12.27
C SER A 17 1.59 -3.07 12.03
N ARG A 18 0.36 -3.53 11.83
CA ARG A 18 -0.80 -2.65 11.69
C ARG A 18 -1.00 -1.80 12.94
N ASP A 19 -0.93 -2.42 14.12
CA ASP A 19 -1.13 -1.73 15.41
C ASP A 19 0.00 -0.72 15.67
N GLN A 20 1.24 -1.07 15.33
CA GLN A 20 2.39 -0.15 15.38
C GLN A 20 2.15 1.09 14.51
N LEU A 21 1.69 0.91 13.26
CA LEU A 21 1.40 2.04 12.39
C LEU A 21 0.25 2.91 12.90
N LEU A 22 -0.83 2.31 13.41
CA LEU A 22 -1.96 3.05 13.97
C LEU A 22 -1.60 3.81 15.26
N SER A 23 -0.66 3.29 16.05
CA SER A 23 -0.13 3.99 17.22
C SER A 23 0.79 5.14 16.82
N ARG A 24 1.67 4.92 15.84
CA ARG A 24 2.64 5.93 15.39
C ARG A 24 2.01 7.07 14.60
N PHE A 25 0.98 6.74 13.82
CA PHE A 25 0.17 7.65 13.03
C PHE A 25 -1.28 7.51 13.50
N PRO A 26 -1.71 8.26 14.51
CA PRO A 26 -3.11 8.28 14.91
C PRO A 26 -3.98 8.74 13.73
N PRO A 27 -4.95 7.93 13.26
CA PRO A 27 -5.65 8.18 12.01
C PRO A 27 -6.63 9.36 12.14
N LYS A 28 -6.62 10.26 11.15
CA LYS A 28 -7.58 11.37 11.01
C LYS A 28 -8.99 10.90 10.62
N PHE A 29 -9.08 9.75 9.96
CA PHE A 29 -10.33 9.16 9.47
C PHE A 29 -10.45 7.69 9.90
N ALA A 30 -11.40 6.95 9.30
CA ALA A 30 -11.58 5.53 9.63
C ALA A 30 -10.33 4.72 9.22
N PRO A 31 -9.78 3.87 10.11
CA PRO A 31 -8.50 3.20 9.88
C PRO A 31 -8.57 2.12 8.79
N ASN A 32 -7.66 2.19 7.82
CA ASN A 32 -7.60 1.26 6.68
C ASN A 32 -6.21 0.64 6.40
N SER A 33 -5.23 0.82 7.30
CA SER A 33 -3.86 0.27 7.21
C SER A 33 -3.79 -1.27 7.13
N LYS A 34 -4.15 -1.88 6.02
CA LYS A 34 -4.32 -3.34 5.88
C LYS A 34 -3.29 -3.98 4.98
N HIS A 35 -2.92 -3.31 3.89
CA HIS A 35 -2.06 -3.88 2.86
C HIS A 35 -1.39 -2.82 2.01
N VAL A 36 -0.35 -3.26 1.30
CA VAL A 36 0.27 -2.58 0.15
C VAL A 36 -0.22 -3.26 -1.13
N THR A 37 -0.66 -2.51 -2.12
CA THR A 37 -1.05 -3.06 -3.44
C THR A 37 0.16 -3.14 -4.36
N LEU A 38 0.42 -4.32 -4.93
CA LEU A 38 1.52 -4.57 -5.86
C LEU A 38 1.05 -4.65 -7.32
N GLU A 39 -0.09 -5.29 -7.57
CA GLU A 39 -0.69 -5.41 -8.90
C GLU A 39 -2.21 -5.45 -8.78
N PHE A 40 -2.92 -4.84 -9.72
CA PHE A 40 -4.38 -4.93 -9.84
C PHE A 40 -4.76 -5.04 -11.32
N GLY A 41 -5.64 -5.98 -11.66
CA GLY A 41 -5.96 -6.30 -13.05
C GLY A 41 -5.12 -7.49 -13.55
N PRO A 42 -4.49 -7.41 -14.73
CA PRO A 42 -3.61 -8.46 -15.24
C PRO A 42 -2.45 -8.76 -14.27
N LEU A 43 -2.39 -10.00 -13.79
CA LEU A 43 -1.36 -10.43 -12.86
C LEU A 43 -0.16 -11.02 -13.58
N SER A 44 1.04 -10.63 -13.14
CA SER A 44 2.28 -11.27 -13.58
C SER A 44 2.40 -12.68 -12.99
N SER A 45 3.27 -13.51 -13.55
CA SER A 45 3.61 -14.83 -12.97
C SER A 45 4.64 -14.74 -11.84
N ASN A 46 5.16 -13.55 -11.54
CA ASN A 46 6.21 -13.38 -10.54
C ASN A 46 5.65 -13.51 -9.13
N ASP A 47 6.26 -14.33 -8.29
CA ASP A 47 5.98 -14.35 -6.86
C ASP A 47 6.79 -13.26 -6.16
N ASP A 48 6.12 -12.42 -5.37
CA ASP A 48 6.77 -11.44 -4.52
C ASP A 48 7.06 -12.08 -3.16
N ASP A 49 8.18 -12.78 -3.03
CA ASP A 49 8.64 -13.36 -1.75
C ASP A 49 9.21 -12.25 -0.84
N VAL A 50 8.31 -11.52 -0.19
CA VAL A 50 8.62 -10.36 0.65
C VAL A 50 7.96 -10.53 2.01
N SER A 51 8.77 -10.58 3.07
CA SER A 51 8.31 -10.72 4.46
C SER A 51 8.26 -9.40 5.24
N SER A 52 8.89 -8.35 4.70
CA SER A 52 8.87 -7.02 5.32
C SER A 52 9.01 -5.91 4.29
N VAL A 53 8.51 -4.72 4.63
CA VAL A 53 8.67 -3.49 3.87
C VAL A 53 8.96 -2.32 4.81
N THR A 54 9.47 -1.22 4.28
CA THR A 54 9.83 -0.06 5.09
C THR A 54 8.91 1.11 4.77
N VAL A 55 8.21 1.63 5.76
CA VAL A 55 7.46 2.89 5.62
C VAL A 55 8.45 4.05 5.71
N VAL A 56 8.50 4.87 4.66
CA VAL A 56 9.50 5.95 4.49
C VAL A 56 8.87 7.33 4.33
N GLY A 57 7.56 7.40 4.13
CA GLY A 57 6.86 8.67 4.00
C GLY A 57 5.42 8.65 4.50
N TYR A 58 4.87 9.84 4.68
CA TYR A 58 3.48 10.06 5.05
C TYR A 58 2.90 11.24 4.26
N GLN A 59 1.63 11.13 3.88
CA GLN A 59 0.86 12.23 3.32
C GLN A 59 -0.59 12.14 3.77
N SER A 60 -1.23 13.30 3.94
CA SER A 60 -2.66 13.42 4.25
C SER A 60 -3.33 14.43 3.32
N SER A 61 -4.50 14.08 2.82
CA SER A 61 -5.41 15.00 2.14
C SER A 61 -6.58 15.37 3.06
N SER A 62 -7.55 16.11 2.53
CA SER A 62 -8.79 16.42 3.24
C SER A 62 -9.73 15.21 3.39
N TYR A 63 -9.41 14.06 2.79
CA TYR A 63 -10.30 12.90 2.73
C TYR A 63 -9.65 11.53 2.96
N LEU A 64 -8.31 11.43 2.90
CA LEU A 64 -7.59 10.20 3.24
C LEU A 64 -6.17 10.48 3.73
N GLU A 65 -5.53 9.44 4.28
CA GLU A 65 -4.12 9.42 4.66
C GLU A 65 -3.42 8.24 3.99
N VAL A 66 -2.15 8.43 3.63
CA VAL A 66 -1.31 7.43 2.99
C VAL A 66 0.05 7.36 3.67
N LEU A 67 0.60 6.16 3.70
CA LEU A 67 1.97 5.87 4.13
C LEU A 67 2.73 5.34 2.94
N VAL A 68 3.82 6.01 2.55
CA VAL A 68 4.68 5.61 1.43
C VAL A 68 5.61 4.50 1.90
N VAL A 69 5.74 3.47 1.06
CA VAL A 69 6.47 2.25 1.36
C VAL A 69 7.61 2.09 0.36
N GLU A 70 8.74 1.64 0.87
CA GLU A 70 9.86 1.15 0.10
C GLU A 70 9.94 -0.38 0.23
N MET A 71 10.15 -1.04 -0.91
CA MET A 71 10.32 -2.48 -1.02
C MET A 71 11.51 -2.75 -1.93
N ASN A 72 12.51 -3.50 -1.44
CA ASN A 72 13.72 -3.81 -2.19
C ASN A 72 14.44 -2.56 -2.75
N GLY A 73 14.54 -1.49 -1.94
CA GLY A 73 15.24 -0.26 -2.34
C GLY A 73 14.44 0.68 -3.24
N SER A 74 13.16 0.41 -3.50
CA SER A 74 12.31 1.23 -4.37
C SER A 74 10.93 1.47 -3.77
N SER A 75 10.44 2.71 -3.90
CA SER A 75 9.06 3.09 -3.61
C SER A 75 8.18 3.09 -4.86
N THR A 76 8.65 2.55 -5.98
CA THR A 76 7.92 2.50 -7.25
C THR A 76 7.35 1.10 -7.49
N ARG A 77 6.04 1.04 -7.76
CA ARG A 77 5.32 -0.18 -8.08
C ARG A 77 5.66 -0.63 -9.49
N ARG A 78 6.14 -1.86 -9.62
CA ARG A 78 6.63 -2.41 -10.89
C ARG A 78 5.56 -2.53 -11.97
N SER A 79 4.29 -2.69 -11.59
CA SER A 79 3.19 -2.96 -12.54
C SER A 79 2.72 -1.72 -13.31
N ASP A 80 2.76 -0.55 -12.69
CA ASP A 80 2.19 0.68 -13.26
C ASP A 80 2.98 1.96 -12.96
N ASN A 81 4.20 1.82 -12.40
CA ASN A 81 5.08 2.92 -11.99
C ASN A 81 4.50 3.89 -10.95
N LYS A 82 3.38 3.55 -10.30
CA LYS A 82 2.83 4.37 -9.22
C LYS A 82 3.61 4.16 -7.92
N THR A 83 3.46 5.08 -6.97
CA THR A 83 4.12 4.97 -5.67
C THR A 83 3.54 3.80 -4.85
N LEU A 84 4.41 2.96 -4.27
CA LEU A 84 4.04 1.94 -3.30
C LEU A 84 3.59 2.60 -2.01
N HIS A 85 2.40 2.24 -1.52
CA HIS A 85 1.82 2.86 -0.35
C HIS A 85 0.81 1.95 0.36
N ILE A 86 0.51 2.34 1.59
CA ILE A 86 -0.60 1.83 2.40
C ILE A 86 -1.62 2.96 2.51
N THR A 87 -2.87 2.71 2.14
CA THR A 87 -3.97 3.62 2.50
C THR A 87 -4.18 3.54 4.01
N HIS A 88 -3.77 4.56 4.75
CA HIS A 88 -3.70 4.53 6.20
C HIS A 88 -5.06 4.74 6.86
N SER A 89 -5.79 5.77 6.41
CA SER A 89 -7.15 6.07 6.84
C SER A 89 -7.92 6.77 5.71
N LEU A 90 -9.26 6.72 5.74
CA LEU A 90 -10.12 7.36 4.74
C LEU A 90 -11.50 7.71 5.30
N LYS A 91 -12.12 8.77 4.76
CA LYS A 91 -13.51 9.12 5.06
C LYS A 91 -14.48 8.05 4.52
N PRO A 92 -15.64 7.85 5.16
CA PRO A 92 -16.68 6.98 4.62
C PRO A 92 -17.03 7.32 3.17
N GLY A 93 -17.14 6.32 2.31
CA GLY A 93 -17.47 6.49 0.89
C GLY A 93 -16.29 6.86 -0.02
N VAL A 94 -15.10 7.16 0.52
CA VAL A 94 -13.90 7.42 -0.30
C VAL A 94 -13.31 6.10 -0.81
N PRO A 95 -13.11 5.94 -2.13
CA PRO A 95 -12.41 4.78 -2.66
C PRO A 95 -10.92 4.78 -2.26
N PRO A 96 -10.35 3.64 -1.83
CA PRO A 96 -8.91 3.56 -1.56
C PRO A 96 -8.03 3.90 -2.77
N VAL A 97 -8.52 3.72 -4.01
CA VAL A 97 -7.75 4.03 -5.23
C VAL A 97 -7.36 5.51 -5.34
N CYS A 98 -8.10 6.42 -4.68
CA CYS A 98 -7.80 7.85 -4.63
C CYS A 98 -6.46 8.18 -3.94
N SER A 99 -5.83 7.21 -3.25
CA SER A 99 -4.47 7.38 -2.71
C SER A 99 -3.42 7.56 -3.80
N ASN A 100 -3.64 7.00 -5.00
CA ASN A 100 -2.74 7.21 -6.13
C ASN A 100 -2.75 8.68 -6.55
N ASP A 101 -3.93 9.26 -6.72
CA ASP A 101 -4.11 10.66 -7.12
C ASP A 101 -3.45 11.61 -6.11
N VAL A 102 -3.63 11.35 -4.80
CA VAL A 102 -2.97 12.10 -3.72
C VAL A 102 -1.44 12.08 -3.83
N LEU A 103 -0.85 10.95 -4.23
CA LEU A 103 0.60 10.80 -4.35
C LEU A 103 1.17 11.28 -5.69
N GLU A 104 0.32 11.46 -6.71
CA GLU A 104 0.68 12.08 -7.98
C GLU A 104 0.63 13.61 -7.90
N GLU A 105 -0.34 14.16 -7.17
CA GLU A 105 -0.57 15.61 -7.06
C GLU A 105 0.24 16.28 -5.94
N MET A 106 0.61 15.55 -4.89
CA MET A 106 1.25 16.11 -3.69
C MET A 106 2.54 15.37 -3.32
N LEU A 107 3.57 16.14 -2.97
CA LEU A 107 4.80 15.59 -2.39
C LEU A 107 4.51 15.02 -1.01
N TRP A 108 4.92 13.78 -0.75
CA TRP A 108 4.85 13.19 0.58
C TRP A 108 6.03 13.65 1.45
N HIS A 109 5.84 13.59 2.77
CA HIS A 109 6.87 14.00 3.73
C HIS A 109 7.68 12.80 4.20
N PRO A 110 9.03 12.85 4.14
CA PRO A 110 9.88 11.82 4.70
C PRO A 110 9.65 11.65 6.20
N ILE A 111 9.71 10.41 6.66
CA ILE A 111 9.63 10.07 8.09
C ILE A 111 10.88 9.28 8.51
N SER A 112 11.09 9.14 9.81
CA SER A 112 12.01 8.11 10.31
C SER A 112 11.51 6.73 9.83
N PRO A 113 12.34 5.93 9.14
CA PRO A 113 11.90 4.67 8.56
C PRO A 113 11.33 3.69 9.59
N ILE A 114 10.26 2.99 9.22
CA ILE A 114 9.60 1.99 10.08
C ILE A 114 9.46 0.70 9.28
N THR A 115 10.16 -0.35 9.70
CA THR A 115 9.99 -1.68 9.11
C THR A 115 8.72 -2.33 9.65
N VAL A 116 7.90 -2.86 8.74
CA VAL A 116 6.68 -3.59 9.04
C VAL A 116 6.70 -4.95 8.37
N GLU A 117 6.20 -5.96 9.08
CA GLU A 117 6.05 -7.31 8.59
C GLU A 117 4.82 -7.43 7.70
N VAL A 118 4.98 -8.20 6.63
CA VAL A 118 3.94 -8.43 5.64
C VAL A 118 3.91 -9.88 5.18
N THR A 119 2.77 -10.27 4.61
CA THR A 119 2.60 -11.57 3.95
C THR A 119 2.04 -11.36 2.54
N PRO A 120 2.68 -11.91 1.50
CA PRO A 120 2.16 -11.87 0.15
C PRO A 120 0.82 -12.59 0.03
N LYS A 121 -0.12 -12.00 -0.70
CA LYS A 121 -1.42 -12.60 -0.99
C LYS A 121 -1.88 -12.25 -2.40
N THR A 122 -2.25 -13.28 -3.14
CA THR A 122 -2.88 -13.18 -4.46
C THR A 122 -4.36 -13.49 -4.35
N VAL A 123 -5.19 -12.66 -4.96
CA VAL A 123 -6.65 -12.85 -5.06
C VAL A 123 -7.00 -12.81 -6.54
N ASN A 124 -7.53 -13.91 -7.08
CA ASN A 124 -7.99 -13.95 -8.47
C ASN A 124 -9.46 -13.50 -8.56
N PHE A 125 -9.78 -12.75 -9.60
CA PHE A 125 -11.14 -12.37 -9.96
C PHE A 125 -11.58 -13.28 -11.10
N ASN A 126 -12.05 -14.48 -10.73
CA ASN A 126 -12.64 -15.42 -11.68
C ASN A 126 -14.08 -15.02 -12.00
#